data_AF-A0A920FJ44-F1
#
_entry.id   AF-A0A920FJ44-F1
#
_cell.length_a   1.000
_cell.length_b   1.000
_cell.length_c   1.000
_cell.angle_alpha   90.00
_cell.angle_beta   90.00
_cell.angle_gamma   90.00
#
_symmetry.space_group_name_H-M   'P 1'
#
loop_
_entity.id
_entity.type
_entity.pdbx_description
1 polymer ?
#
loop_
_entity_poly.entity_id
_entity_poly.type
_entity_poly.pdbx_seq_one_letter_code
_entity_poly.pdbx_strand_id
1 'polypeptide(L)'
;MKKFKFIFISVVVLIFYNCNKSDTVDLSTLQTYHYVAIPLVSAEIDVQDMLERDTGGVVSTGTQGELFLAYSTPPMSMTASEVITLSDQSFDIDIPLGSLSGVPAGIPFTGTVNVQDTSSYDFIFPNGEELTSIDFSSGLLTISVDNSLSHEVSMTFTIPSLLDGASPFSDVLVASANNTAITQVNLSSYDLDFTQGNLGFNEFIVQTEATITGSGATISPTDNLTMSFSMSSMNYSQINGDFKYQHFDLGTEETVFDIFQSSFGALSFQLTNPEIRLDITNSFGFDVYMGMDSMYYEDLSGSFIDHILYDSTSQGNLQQAPFYFPVVNQPSSPGGTSTSSIVMNASNSSIDQLINSTPKQMIFLHLLPSI
;
A
#
# COMPACT_ATOMS: atom_id res chain seq x y z
N MET A 1 58.22 84.58 -41.00
CA MET A 1 57.96 86.04 -40.95
C MET A 1 56.62 86.35 -41.61
N LYS A 2 55.82 87.23 -40.97
CA LYS A 2 54.53 87.82 -41.40
C LYS A 2 53.32 86.85 -41.37
N LYS A 3 52.56 86.83 -40.27
CA LYS A 3 51.45 87.73 -39.87
C LYS A 3 50.13 87.37 -40.56
N PHE A 4 49.18 86.83 -39.80
CA PHE A 4 47.78 87.26 -39.88
C PHE A 4 47.12 87.12 -38.50
N LYS A 5 46.49 88.20 -38.05
CA LYS A 5 45.81 88.40 -36.76
C LYS A 5 44.43 88.98 -37.12
N PHE A 6 43.44 88.77 -36.24
CA PHE A 6 42.02 89.16 -36.34
C PHE A 6 41.20 88.22 -37.25
N ILE A 7 40.09 87.61 -36.80
CA ILE A 7 38.94 88.24 -36.13
C ILE A 7 38.37 87.32 -35.02
N PHE A 8 38.15 87.98 -33.89
CA PHE A 8 37.46 87.57 -32.67
C PHE A 8 35.95 87.79 -32.87
N ILE A 9 35.10 86.97 -32.24
CA ILE A 9 33.64 87.20 -32.02
C ILE A 9 32.76 87.14 -33.28
N SER A 10 32.12 85.98 -33.54
CA SER A 10 30.72 85.93 -34.05
C SER A 10 30.11 84.51 -34.18
N VAL A 11 30.64 83.46 -33.53
CA VAL A 11 30.02 82.11 -33.59
C VAL A 11 29.84 81.51 -32.18
N VAL A 12 29.57 82.38 -31.21
CA VAL A 12 29.16 82.01 -29.83
C VAL A 12 27.70 82.41 -29.56
N VAL A 13 26.97 82.89 -30.58
CA VAL A 13 25.57 83.38 -30.47
C VAL A 13 24.60 82.55 -31.33
N LEU A 14 24.82 81.24 -31.43
CA LEU A 14 23.85 80.29 -32.02
C LEU A 14 23.54 79.11 -31.09
N ILE A 15 23.73 79.29 -29.78
CA ILE A 15 23.46 78.27 -28.74
C ILE A 15 22.07 78.42 -28.09
N PHE A 16 21.17 79.28 -28.59
CA PHE A 16 19.88 79.52 -27.92
C PHE A 16 18.62 79.45 -28.78
N TYR A 17 18.56 78.57 -29.78
CA TYR A 17 17.27 78.17 -30.36
C TYR A 17 17.28 76.71 -30.83
N ASN A 18 16.94 75.79 -29.92
CA ASN A 18 15.96 74.74 -30.23
C ASN A 18 15.48 74.06 -28.95
N CYS A 19 14.30 74.47 -28.50
CA CYS A 19 13.45 73.67 -27.64
C CYS A 19 12.83 72.59 -28.55
N ASN A 20 13.44 71.40 -28.59
CA ASN A 20 12.77 70.24 -29.15
C ASN A 20 12.17 69.42 -28.00
N LYS A 21 10.84 69.50 -27.99
CA LYS A 21 9.86 68.59 -27.41
C LYS A 21 10.43 67.17 -27.25
N SER A 22 10.23 66.57 -26.08
CA SER A 22 10.45 65.14 -25.86
C SER A 22 9.47 64.36 -26.74
N ASP A 23 9.91 63.97 -27.92
CA ASP A 23 9.16 63.06 -28.77
C ASP A 23 9.38 61.64 -28.21
N THR A 24 8.36 61.13 -27.53
CA THR A 24 8.18 59.69 -27.33
C THR A 24 8.17 59.05 -28.72
N VAL A 25 9.15 58.20 -28.99
CA VAL A 25 9.26 57.50 -30.27
C VAL A 25 8.11 56.50 -30.37
N ASP A 26 7.11 56.84 -31.19
CA ASP A 26 6.04 55.93 -31.57
C ASP A 26 6.60 54.92 -32.60
N LEU A 27 6.85 53.69 -32.15
CA LEU A 27 7.43 52.61 -32.95
C LEU A 27 6.44 52.06 -34.00
N SER A 28 5.18 52.52 -34.02
CA SER A 28 4.16 52.04 -34.96
C SER A 28 4.37 52.49 -36.41
N THR A 29 5.26 53.47 -36.66
CA THR A 29 5.53 53.99 -38.01
C THR A 29 6.85 53.51 -38.63
N LEU A 30 7.59 52.61 -37.98
CA LEU A 30 8.82 52.04 -38.54
C LEU A 30 8.49 50.97 -39.59
N GLN A 31 8.49 51.35 -40.87
CA GLN A 31 8.61 50.39 -41.97
C GLN A 31 10.05 49.91 -42.07
N THR A 32 10.30 48.71 -41.58
CA THR A 32 11.62 48.06 -41.65
C THR A 32 11.87 47.48 -43.05
N TYR A 33 12.70 48.16 -43.85
CA TYR A 33 13.39 47.51 -44.96
C TYR A 33 14.57 46.71 -44.40
N HIS A 34 14.37 45.39 -44.30
CA HIS A 34 15.32 44.43 -43.75
C HIS A 34 16.60 44.35 -44.58
N TYR A 35 17.77 44.69 -44.03
CA TYR A 35 19.08 44.08 -44.40
C TYR A 35 20.14 44.08 -43.29
N VAL A 36 19.82 44.53 -42.06
CA VAL A 36 20.78 44.49 -40.95
C VAL A 36 20.09 43.87 -39.74
N ALA A 37 20.46 42.62 -39.42
CA ALA A 37 20.13 42.01 -38.14
C ALA A 37 21.12 42.55 -37.10
N ILE A 38 20.64 43.37 -36.16
CA ILE A 38 21.39 43.74 -34.96
C ILE A 38 20.94 42.75 -33.88
N PRO A 39 21.82 41.87 -33.36
CA PRO A 39 21.46 41.03 -32.23
C PRO A 39 21.23 41.93 -31.01
N LEU A 40 19.99 42.03 -30.55
CA LEU A 40 19.59 42.82 -29.37
C LEU A 40 19.62 42.02 -28.07
N VAL A 41 19.97 40.73 -28.13
CA VAL A 41 20.00 39.83 -26.97
C VAL A 41 21.28 38.99 -27.04
N SER A 42 22.16 39.20 -26.07
CA SER A 42 23.13 38.20 -25.64
C SER A 42 22.36 37.30 -24.68
N ALA A 43 21.97 36.12 -25.15
CA ALA A 43 21.51 35.06 -24.29
C ALA A 43 22.64 34.04 -24.24
N GLU A 44 23.26 33.90 -23.07
CA GLU A 44 23.99 32.68 -22.75
C GLU A 44 22.90 31.67 -22.35
N ILE A 45 22.60 30.73 -23.24
CA ILE A 45 21.71 29.61 -22.96
C ILE A 45 22.63 28.49 -22.49
N ASP A 46 22.53 28.11 -21.22
CA ASP A 46 23.23 26.94 -20.70
C ASP A 46 22.51 25.67 -21.16
N VAL A 47 23.23 24.54 -21.26
CA VAL A 47 22.65 23.22 -21.53
C VAL A 47 21.64 22.87 -20.43
N GLN A 48 21.87 23.33 -19.20
CA GLN A 48 20.90 23.25 -18.11
C GLN A 48 19.58 23.94 -18.47
N ASP A 49 19.60 25.18 -18.95
CA ASP A 49 18.39 25.94 -19.31
C ASP A 49 17.59 25.28 -20.44
N MET A 50 18.26 24.54 -21.33
CA MET A 50 17.60 23.76 -22.39
C MET A 50 16.97 22.48 -21.83
N LEU A 51 17.67 21.78 -20.93
CA LEU A 51 17.21 20.50 -20.38
C LEU A 51 16.15 20.68 -19.29
N GLU A 52 16.21 21.72 -18.46
CA GLU A 52 15.17 22.03 -17.47
C GLU A 52 13.82 22.33 -18.13
N ARG A 53 13.82 22.88 -19.35
CA ARG A 53 12.60 23.21 -20.09
C ARG A 53 11.99 21.99 -20.79
N ASP A 54 12.84 21.05 -21.22
CA ASP A 54 12.45 19.94 -22.09
C ASP A 54 12.40 18.58 -21.34
N THR A 55 12.84 18.50 -20.07
CA THR A 55 12.75 17.28 -19.25
C THR A 55 11.84 17.49 -18.04
N GLY A 56 11.02 16.48 -17.70
CA GLY A 56 10.21 16.49 -16.47
C GLY A 56 11.00 16.17 -15.20
N GLY A 57 12.31 15.91 -15.31
CA GLY A 57 13.22 15.54 -14.22
C GLY A 57 13.97 16.73 -13.63
N VAL A 58 14.66 16.51 -12.51
CA VAL A 58 15.55 17.52 -11.93
C VAL A 58 16.87 17.51 -12.68
N VAL A 59 17.15 18.62 -13.38
CA VAL A 59 18.45 18.88 -14.00
C VAL A 59 19.21 19.84 -13.10
N SER A 60 20.44 19.49 -12.72
CA SER A 60 21.30 20.38 -11.93
C SER A 60 22.73 20.32 -12.43
N THR A 61 23.46 21.42 -12.35
CA THR A 61 24.87 21.49 -12.73
C THR A 61 25.79 21.38 -11.52
N GLY A 62 26.76 20.47 -11.60
CA GLY A 62 27.85 20.35 -10.65
C GLY A 62 28.89 21.45 -10.84
N THR A 63 29.75 21.65 -9.83
CA THR A 63 30.79 22.69 -9.83
C THR A 63 31.85 22.55 -10.93
N GLN A 64 31.84 21.44 -11.68
CA GLN A 64 32.75 21.15 -12.79
C GLN A 64 32.04 20.95 -14.14
N GLY A 65 30.76 21.35 -14.26
CA GLY A 65 29.98 21.23 -15.51
C GLY A 65 29.33 19.85 -15.71
N GLU A 66 29.22 19.05 -14.65
CA GLU A 66 28.46 17.79 -14.64
C GLU A 66 26.96 18.09 -14.67
N LEU A 67 26.18 17.33 -15.44
CA LEU A 67 24.73 17.40 -15.41
C LEU A 67 24.18 16.23 -14.61
N PHE A 68 23.43 16.52 -13.56
CA PHE A 68 22.67 15.53 -12.80
C PHE A 68 21.28 15.41 -13.40
N LEU A 69 20.86 14.18 -13.69
CA LEU A 69 19.50 13.86 -14.13
C LEU A 69 18.89 12.94 -13.08
N ALA A 70 17.83 13.41 -12.42
CA ALA A 70 17.08 12.60 -11.47
C ALA A 70 15.65 12.37 -11.97
N TYR A 71 15.29 11.10 -12.06
CA TYR A 71 13.93 10.63 -12.33
C TYR A 71 13.40 9.99 -11.05
N SER A 72 12.14 10.26 -10.71
CA SER A 72 11.45 9.66 -9.56
C SER A 72 10.13 9.10 -10.03
N THR A 73 9.88 7.84 -9.71
CA THR A 73 8.56 7.23 -9.89
C THR A 73 7.70 7.49 -8.65
N PRO A 74 6.36 7.44 -8.78
CA PRO A 74 5.47 7.44 -7.62
C PRO A 74 5.76 6.24 -6.71
N PRO A 75 5.50 6.35 -5.40
CA PRO A 75 5.64 5.22 -4.49
C PRO A 75 4.58 4.17 -4.77
N MET A 76 5.00 2.91 -4.88
CA MET A 76 4.11 1.75 -4.80
C MET A 76 3.94 1.35 -3.34
N SER A 77 2.75 0.91 -2.96
CA SER A 77 2.46 0.49 -1.57
C SER A 77 1.54 -0.71 -1.54
N MET A 78 1.70 -1.53 -0.52
CA MET A 78 0.81 -2.63 -0.17
C MET A 78 0.46 -2.55 1.31
N THR A 79 -0.77 -2.88 1.63
CA THR A 79 -1.35 -2.83 2.97
C THR A 79 -1.57 -4.23 3.53
N ALA A 80 -1.62 -4.36 4.86
CA ALA A 80 -1.91 -5.64 5.49
C ALA A 80 -3.24 -6.26 5.03
N SER A 81 -4.28 -5.46 4.81
CA SER A 81 -5.57 -5.94 4.31
C SER A 81 -5.51 -6.55 2.90
N GLU A 82 -4.50 -6.21 2.10
CA GLU A 82 -4.25 -6.84 0.79
C GLU A 82 -3.47 -8.15 0.94
N VAL A 83 -2.66 -8.27 2.00
CA VAL A 83 -1.93 -9.49 2.36
C VAL A 83 -2.89 -10.55 2.92
N ILE A 84 -3.74 -10.15 3.87
CA ILE A 84 -4.69 -11.03 4.54
C ILE A 84 -6.05 -10.40 4.60
N THR A 85 -7.00 -11.14 4.03
CA THR A 85 -8.42 -10.81 4.06
C THR A 85 -9.12 -11.72 5.06
N LEU A 86 -9.92 -11.11 5.94
CA LEU A 86 -10.81 -11.86 6.83
C LEU A 86 -12.11 -12.11 6.07
N SER A 87 -12.39 -13.38 5.77
CA SER A 87 -13.68 -13.79 5.20
C SER A 87 -14.73 -13.88 6.29
N ASP A 88 -15.99 -13.56 5.96
CA ASP A 88 -17.12 -13.77 6.85
C ASP A 88 -17.16 -15.25 7.31
N GLN A 89 -17.39 -15.46 8.61
CA GLN A 89 -17.42 -16.78 9.22
C GLN A 89 -18.81 -17.05 9.80
N SER A 90 -19.27 -18.29 9.71
CA SER A 90 -20.51 -18.70 10.34
C SER A 90 -20.49 -20.17 10.71
N PHE A 91 -21.08 -20.49 11.84
CA PHE A 91 -21.26 -21.87 12.29
C PHE A 91 -22.48 -21.99 13.18
N ASP A 92 -23.00 -23.21 13.25
CA ASP A 92 -24.16 -23.56 14.06
C ASP A 92 -23.75 -24.53 15.17
N ILE A 93 -24.41 -24.41 16.32
CA ILE A 93 -24.36 -25.37 17.41
C ILE A 93 -25.79 -25.85 17.64
N ASP A 94 -26.01 -27.16 17.57
CA ASP A 94 -27.30 -27.80 17.81
C ASP A 94 -27.30 -28.54 19.15
N ILE A 95 -28.30 -28.24 19.99
CA ILE A 95 -28.54 -28.96 21.25
C ILE A 95 -29.83 -29.80 21.10
N PRO A 96 -29.74 -31.10 20.76
CA PRO A 96 -30.90 -31.97 20.57
C PRO A 96 -31.50 -32.40 21.92
N LEU A 97 -32.31 -31.51 22.49
CA LEU A 97 -32.87 -31.61 23.85
C LEU A 97 -33.74 -32.85 24.07
N GLY A 98 -34.39 -33.38 23.03
CA GLY A 98 -35.18 -34.61 23.10
C GLY A 98 -34.39 -35.87 23.50
N SER A 99 -33.05 -35.84 23.42
CA SER A 99 -32.15 -36.96 23.73
C SER A 99 -31.21 -36.70 24.92
N LEU A 100 -31.25 -35.49 25.48
CA LEU A 100 -30.37 -35.09 26.58
C LEU A 100 -30.83 -35.70 27.91
N SER A 101 -29.91 -36.37 28.58
CA SER A 101 -30.15 -36.96 29.91
C SER A 101 -30.46 -35.86 30.92
N GLY A 102 -31.61 -35.96 31.59
CA GLY A 102 -32.07 -34.96 32.57
C GLY A 102 -33.15 -34.01 32.06
N VAL A 103 -33.46 -34.03 30.76
CA VAL A 103 -34.62 -33.32 30.19
C VAL A 103 -35.86 -34.23 30.25
N PRO A 104 -36.98 -33.80 30.86
CA PRO A 104 -38.19 -34.61 30.96
C PRO A 104 -38.95 -34.69 29.63
N ALA A 105 -38.48 -35.54 28.72
CA ALA A 105 -39.11 -35.76 27.41
C ALA A 105 -40.43 -36.54 27.52
N GLY A 106 -41.42 -36.16 26.70
CA GLY A 106 -42.70 -36.88 26.58
C GLY A 106 -43.67 -36.74 27.75
N ILE A 107 -43.34 -35.93 28.76
CA ILE A 107 -44.23 -35.62 29.90
C ILE A 107 -44.39 -34.09 30.07
N PRO A 108 -45.54 -33.61 30.58
CA PRO A 108 -45.72 -32.21 30.92
C PRO A 108 -44.64 -31.73 31.90
N PHE A 109 -43.98 -30.63 31.55
CA PHE A 109 -42.85 -30.09 32.32
C PHE A 109 -43.15 -28.72 32.91
N THR A 110 -43.06 -28.61 34.25
CA THR A 110 -43.17 -27.35 35.03
C THR A 110 -42.01 -27.29 36.01
N GLY A 111 -40.96 -26.54 35.69
CA GLY A 111 -39.71 -26.54 36.44
C GLY A 111 -38.61 -25.88 35.63
N THR A 112 -37.36 -26.06 36.04
CA THR A 112 -36.21 -25.53 35.32
C THR A 112 -35.19 -26.65 35.08
N VAL A 113 -34.62 -26.68 33.88
CA VAL A 113 -33.51 -27.57 33.52
C VAL A 113 -32.38 -26.72 32.95
N ASN A 114 -31.16 -27.00 33.41
CA ASN A 114 -29.94 -26.37 32.92
C ASN A 114 -29.18 -27.37 32.05
N VAL A 115 -28.76 -26.92 30.87
CA VAL A 115 -27.91 -27.67 29.95
C VAL A 115 -26.69 -26.80 29.65
N GLN A 116 -25.51 -27.36 29.83
CA GLN A 116 -24.25 -26.69 29.51
C GLN A 116 -23.58 -27.43 28.36
N ASP A 117 -22.98 -26.66 27.46
CA ASP A 117 -22.16 -27.20 26.37
C ASP A 117 -20.93 -26.32 26.13
N THR A 118 -19.89 -26.92 25.57
CA THR A 118 -18.70 -26.22 25.10
C THR A 118 -18.37 -26.73 23.71
N SER A 119 -18.42 -25.83 22.75
CA SER A 119 -18.17 -26.14 21.34
C SER A 119 -16.97 -25.34 20.85
N SER A 120 -16.20 -25.94 19.96
CA SER A 120 -15.11 -25.28 19.23
C SER A 120 -15.46 -25.21 17.75
N TYR A 121 -15.04 -24.12 17.12
CA TYR A 121 -15.12 -23.92 15.68
C TYR A 121 -13.76 -23.50 15.16
N ASP A 122 -13.30 -24.15 14.10
CA ASP A 122 -12.00 -23.88 13.49
C ASP A 122 -12.19 -22.91 12.32
N PHE A 123 -11.57 -21.73 12.42
CA PHE A 123 -11.56 -20.76 11.33
C PHE A 123 -10.70 -21.31 10.19
N ILE A 124 -11.20 -21.17 8.95
CA ILE A 124 -10.50 -21.60 7.75
C ILE A 124 -10.10 -20.38 6.95
N PHE A 125 -8.80 -20.26 6.69
CA PHE A 125 -8.22 -19.22 5.86
C PHE A 125 -7.74 -19.79 4.51
N PRO A 126 -7.77 -18.99 3.42
CA PRO A 126 -7.60 -19.49 2.06
C PRO A 126 -6.28 -20.22 1.79
N ASN A 127 -5.19 -19.83 2.45
CA ASN A 127 -3.85 -20.38 2.23
C ASN A 127 -3.36 -21.26 3.38
N GLY A 128 -4.24 -21.60 4.33
CA GLY A 128 -3.88 -22.39 5.51
C GLY A 128 -3.07 -21.60 6.53
N GLU A 129 -3.29 -20.28 6.60
CA GLU A 129 -2.76 -19.40 7.63
C GLU A 129 -3.15 -19.92 9.02
N GLU A 130 -2.21 -19.90 9.97
CA GLU A 130 -2.39 -20.32 11.35
C GLU A 130 -2.34 -19.08 12.25
N LEU A 131 -3.50 -18.45 12.45
CA LEU A 131 -3.61 -17.23 13.23
C LEU A 131 -3.67 -17.53 14.72
N THR A 132 -2.98 -16.70 15.50
CA THR A 132 -2.96 -16.76 16.95
C THR A 132 -3.80 -15.66 17.57
N SER A 133 -3.86 -14.47 16.98
CA SER A 133 -4.78 -13.43 17.46
C SER A 133 -5.19 -12.42 16.38
N ILE A 134 -6.35 -11.79 16.60
CA ILE A 134 -6.84 -10.64 15.82
C ILE A 134 -7.31 -9.56 16.78
N ASP A 135 -6.82 -8.34 16.57
CA ASP A 135 -7.30 -7.14 17.25
C ASP A 135 -8.23 -6.40 16.27
N PHE A 136 -9.54 -6.51 16.48
CA PHE A 136 -10.51 -6.04 15.51
C PHE A 136 -10.60 -4.51 15.47
N SER A 137 -10.54 -3.93 14.26
CA SER A 137 -10.85 -2.51 14.03
C SER A 137 -12.32 -2.30 13.68
N SER A 138 -12.97 -3.32 13.10
CA SER A 138 -14.41 -3.38 12.88
C SER A 138 -14.89 -4.82 12.73
N GLY A 139 -16.19 -5.02 12.87
CA GLY A 139 -16.84 -6.30 12.61
C GLY A 139 -18.13 -6.41 13.39
N LEU A 140 -18.97 -7.36 13.01
CA LEU A 140 -20.23 -7.62 13.71
C LEU A 140 -20.34 -9.11 13.98
N LEU A 141 -20.39 -9.47 15.26
CA LEU A 141 -20.81 -10.80 15.70
C LEU A 141 -22.32 -10.78 15.94
N THR A 142 -23.04 -11.61 15.20
CA THR A 142 -24.48 -11.87 15.39
C THR A 142 -24.64 -13.26 15.97
N ILE A 143 -25.42 -13.35 17.06
CA ILE A 143 -25.79 -14.62 17.69
C ILE A 143 -27.31 -14.74 17.62
N SER A 144 -27.78 -15.83 17.03
CA SER A 144 -29.20 -16.14 16.92
C SER A 144 -29.51 -17.45 17.63
N VAL A 145 -30.59 -17.50 18.39
CA VAL A 145 -31.09 -18.70 19.05
C VAL A 145 -32.47 -19.00 18.51
N ASP A 146 -32.57 -20.09 17.75
CA ASP A 146 -33.85 -20.61 17.28
C ASP A 146 -34.37 -21.64 18.27
N ASN A 147 -35.41 -21.27 19.02
CA ASN A 147 -36.00 -22.11 20.04
C ASN A 147 -37.26 -22.79 19.49
N SER A 148 -37.17 -24.08 19.16
CA SER A 148 -38.33 -24.85 18.70
C SER A 148 -39.21 -25.38 19.85
N LEU A 149 -38.85 -25.11 21.11
CA LEU A 149 -39.57 -25.63 22.27
C LEU A 149 -40.82 -24.82 22.54
N SER A 150 -41.82 -25.47 23.12
CA SER A 150 -42.99 -24.81 23.72
C SER A 150 -42.70 -24.21 25.11
N HIS A 151 -41.43 -23.92 25.39
CA HIS A 151 -40.89 -23.41 26.65
C HIS A 151 -39.99 -22.21 26.38
N GLU A 152 -39.87 -21.30 27.35
CA GLU A 152 -38.89 -20.22 27.27
C GLU A 152 -37.50 -20.77 27.59
N VAL A 153 -36.49 -20.27 26.86
CA VAL A 153 -35.08 -20.62 27.07
C VAL A 153 -34.29 -19.34 27.30
N SER A 154 -33.56 -19.29 28.41
CA SER A 154 -32.56 -18.26 28.68
C SER A 154 -31.18 -18.84 28.42
N MET A 155 -30.47 -18.28 27.44
CA MET A 155 -29.15 -18.70 27.00
C MET A 155 -28.09 -17.74 27.49
N THR A 156 -27.12 -18.24 28.24
CA THR A 156 -25.89 -17.50 28.54
C THR A 156 -24.80 -17.96 27.58
N PHE A 157 -24.20 -17.03 26.88
CA PHE A 157 -23.04 -17.24 26.03
C PHE A 157 -21.81 -16.71 26.73
N THR A 158 -20.71 -17.44 26.66
CA THR A 158 -19.39 -16.94 27.03
C THR A 158 -18.42 -17.35 25.94
N ILE A 159 -17.67 -16.39 25.40
CA ILE A 159 -16.60 -16.65 24.45
C ILE A 159 -15.30 -16.26 25.16
N PRO A 160 -14.60 -17.22 25.80
CA PRO A 160 -13.46 -16.91 26.67
C PRO A 160 -12.31 -16.22 25.95
N SER A 161 -12.15 -16.50 24.66
CA SER A 161 -11.09 -15.97 23.82
C SER A 161 -11.39 -14.59 23.21
N LEU A 162 -12.65 -14.14 23.25
CA LEU A 162 -13.04 -12.84 22.71
C LEU A 162 -13.08 -11.82 23.85
N LEU A 163 -12.04 -10.99 23.95
CA LEU A 163 -11.77 -10.12 25.09
C LEU A 163 -12.06 -8.66 24.77
N ASP A 164 -12.83 -7.98 25.62
CA ASP A 164 -12.85 -6.51 25.69
C ASP A 164 -11.85 -6.09 26.77
N GLY A 165 -10.61 -5.82 26.35
CA GLY A 165 -9.46 -5.67 27.22
C GLY A 165 -9.10 -6.96 27.97
N ALA A 166 -9.57 -7.11 29.20
CA ALA A 166 -9.29 -8.30 30.04
C ALA A 166 -10.53 -9.15 30.35
N SER A 167 -11.71 -8.72 29.89
CA SER A 167 -12.98 -9.39 30.20
C SER A 167 -13.44 -10.19 28.97
N PRO A 168 -13.76 -11.49 29.13
CA PRO A 168 -14.34 -12.25 28.04
C PRO A 168 -15.74 -11.76 27.71
N PHE A 169 -16.12 -11.87 26.44
CA PHE A 169 -17.47 -11.63 25.99
C PHE A 169 -18.43 -12.57 26.72
N SER A 170 -19.49 -12.00 27.27
CA SER A 170 -20.62 -12.76 27.78
C SER A 170 -21.91 -11.99 27.57
N ASP A 171 -22.95 -12.68 27.11
CA ASP A 171 -24.29 -12.12 26.91
C ASP A 171 -25.36 -13.14 27.30
N VAL A 172 -26.55 -12.63 27.64
CA VAL A 172 -27.71 -13.44 27.99
C VAL A 172 -28.85 -13.12 27.05
N LEU A 173 -29.32 -14.13 26.32
CA LEU A 173 -30.42 -14.02 25.37
C LEU A 173 -31.60 -14.86 25.83
N VAL A 174 -32.80 -14.28 25.82
CA VAL A 174 -34.03 -15.00 26.18
C VAL A 174 -34.86 -15.23 24.92
N ALA A 175 -35.01 -16.48 24.54
CA ALA A 175 -35.88 -16.92 23.44
C ALA A 175 -37.20 -17.44 24.01
N SER A 176 -38.29 -16.74 23.72
CA SER A 176 -39.64 -17.22 24.04
C SER A 176 -39.94 -18.53 23.30
N ALA A 177 -40.97 -19.26 23.75
CA ALA A 177 -41.40 -20.50 23.13
C ALA A 177 -41.70 -20.33 21.62
N ASN A 178 -41.18 -21.25 20.80
CA ASN A 178 -41.33 -21.28 19.34
C ASN A 178 -40.93 -19.96 18.66
N ASN A 179 -39.86 -19.32 19.13
CA ASN A 179 -39.42 -18.03 18.64
C ASN A 179 -37.91 -17.97 18.54
N THR A 180 -37.43 -17.08 17.69
CA THR A 180 -36.02 -16.79 17.53
C THR A 180 -35.66 -15.53 18.31
N ALA A 181 -34.58 -15.57 19.06
CA ALA A 181 -33.98 -14.38 19.65
C ALA A 181 -32.64 -14.08 18.97
N ILE A 182 -32.27 -12.81 18.87
CA ILE A 182 -31.04 -12.37 18.21
C ILE A 182 -30.38 -11.28 19.06
N THR A 183 -29.06 -11.38 19.22
CA THR A 183 -28.21 -10.31 19.76
C THR A 183 -27.07 -10.04 18.78
N GLN A 184 -26.51 -8.83 18.86
CA GLN A 184 -25.42 -8.39 18.03
C GLN A 184 -24.43 -7.58 18.85
N VAL A 185 -23.15 -7.82 18.62
CA VAL A 185 -22.05 -7.07 19.25
C VAL A 185 -21.07 -6.59 18.20
N ASN A 186 -20.68 -5.32 18.30
CA ASN A 186 -19.62 -4.75 17.48
C ASN A 186 -18.26 -5.24 18.01
N LEU A 187 -17.43 -5.73 17.09
CA LEU A 187 -16.13 -6.30 17.41
C LEU A 187 -15.01 -5.24 17.52
N SER A 188 -15.23 -3.96 17.19
CA SER A 188 -14.17 -2.93 17.09
C SER A 188 -13.33 -2.64 18.35
N SER A 189 -13.68 -3.20 19.51
CA SER A 189 -12.90 -3.09 20.76
C SER A 189 -12.49 -4.45 21.31
N TYR A 190 -12.71 -5.51 20.54
CA TYR A 190 -12.44 -6.88 20.95
C TYR A 190 -11.17 -7.40 20.33
N ASP A 191 -10.43 -8.14 21.14
CA ASP A 191 -9.29 -8.95 20.72
C ASP A 191 -9.72 -10.41 20.78
N LEU A 192 -9.46 -11.18 19.71
CA LEU A 192 -9.74 -12.60 19.65
C LEU A 192 -8.44 -13.40 19.73
N ASP A 193 -8.35 -14.25 20.75
CA ASP A 193 -7.24 -15.19 20.98
C ASP A 193 -7.59 -16.59 20.47
N PHE A 194 -6.97 -17.00 19.37
CA PHE A 194 -7.21 -18.30 18.76
C PHE A 194 -6.43 -19.47 19.41
N THR A 195 -5.63 -19.20 20.44
CA THR A 195 -4.70 -20.18 21.01
C THR A 195 -5.30 -21.02 22.14
N GLN A 196 -6.53 -20.72 22.57
CA GLN A 196 -7.14 -21.33 23.75
C GLN A 196 -7.70 -22.74 23.52
N GLY A 197 -7.72 -23.23 22.28
CA GLY A 197 -8.13 -24.59 21.95
C GLY A 197 -6.98 -25.60 21.96
N ASN A 198 -7.22 -26.76 21.37
CA ASN A 198 -6.27 -27.87 21.37
C ASN A 198 -5.26 -27.81 20.22
N LEU A 199 -5.61 -27.15 19.11
CA LEU A 199 -4.73 -26.88 17.97
C LEU A 199 -3.76 -25.75 18.29
N GLY A 200 -4.21 -24.76 19.07
CA GLY A 200 -3.41 -23.60 19.47
C GLY A 200 -3.35 -22.49 18.41
N PHE A 201 -4.20 -22.56 17.38
CA PHE A 201 -4.40 -21.54 16.35
C PHE A 201 -5.79 -21.72 15.71
N ASN A 202 -6.31 -20.67 15.09
CA ASN A 202 -7.62 -20.60 14.44
C ASN A 202 -8.84 -21.13 15.22
N GLU A 203 -8.75 -21.41 16.52
CA GLU A 203 -9.86 -22.01 17.28
C GLU A 203 -10.73 -20.96 17.98
N PHE A 204 -12.03 -21.04 17.74
CA PHE A 204 -13.05 -20.22 18.37
C PHE A 204 -13.90 -21.07 19.32
N ILE A 205 -13.84 -20.77 20.62
CA ILE A 205 -14.52 -21.59 21.64
C ILE A 205 -15.71 -20.81 22.20
N VAL A 206 -16.86 -21.48 22.21
CA VAL A 206 -18.08 -20.95 22.82
C VAL A 206 -18.51 -21.87 23.95
N GLN A 207 -18.73 -21.29 25.12
CA GLN A 207 -19.38 -21.93 26.25
C GLN A 207 -20.82 -21.45 26.31
N THR A 208 -21.75 -22.39 26.41
CA THR A 208 -23.18 -22.08 26.46
C THR A 208 -23.82 -22.70 27.69
N GLU A 209 -24.73 -21.96 28.30
CA GLU A 209 -25.62 -22.47 29.34
C GLU A 209 -27.07 -22.11 29.01
N ALA A 210 -27.87 -23.13 28.73
CA ALA A 210 -29.29 -23.04 28.48
C ALA A 210 -30.08 -23.31 29.76
N THR A 211 -30.93 -22.37 30.15
CA THR A 211 -31.91 -22.53 31.23
C THR A 211 -33.31 -22.58 30.64
N ILE A 212 -33.93 -23.77 30.64
CA ILE A 212 -35.26 -24.01 30.07
C ILE A 212 -36.30 -23.89 31.18
N THR A 213 -37.30 -23.03 31.00
CA THR A 213 -38.39 -22.82 31.97
C THR A 213 -39.69 -23.47 31.50
N GLY A 214 -40.11 -24.51 32.21
CA GLY A 214 -41.27 -25.32 31.87
C GLY A 214 -42.60 -24.57 31.96
N SER A 215 -43.35 -24.59 30.87
CA SER A 215 -44.66 -23.96 30.70
C SER A 215 -45.84 -24.89 31.01
N GLY A 216 -45.58 -26.17 31.28
CA GLY A 216 -46.57 -27.24 31.38
C GLY A 216 -46.80 -28.01 30.07
N ALA A 217 -46.21 -27.57 28.96
CA ALA A 217 -46.17 -28.35 27.72
C ALA A 217 -45.22 -29.57 27.84
N THR A 218 -45.35 -30.52 26.91
CA THR A 218 -44.42 -31.65 26.78
C THR A 218 -43.26 -31.27 25.88
N ILE A 219 -42.04 -31.68 26.22
CA ILE A 219 -40.88 -31.60 25.32
C ILE A 219 -40.94 -32.77 24.32
N SER A 220 -40.94 -32.46 23.03
CA SER A 220 -40.92 -33.45 21.95
C SER A 220 -39.51 -34.03 21.77
N PRO A 221 -39.38 -35.32 21.40
CA PRO A 221 -38.09 -35.88 20.97
C PRO A 221 -37.46 -35.17 19.77
N THR A 222 -38.25 -34.42 19.00
CA THR A 222 -37.79 -33.64 17.84
C THR A 222 -37.47 -32.18 18.18
N ASP A 223 -37.68 -31.76 19.43
CA ASP A 223 -37.39 -30.40 19.83
C ASP A 223 -35.87 -30.18 19.82
N ASN A 224 -35.47 -29.04 19.27
CA ASN A 224 -34.09 -28.64 19.12
C ASN A 224 -33.91 -27.19 19.56
N LEU A 225 -32.69 -26.88 19.97
CA LEU A 225 -32.25 -25.52 20.17
C LEU A 225 -31.04 -25.32 19.26
N THR A 226 -31.21 -24.49 18.24
CA THR A 226 -30.16 -24.19 17.26
C THR A 226 -29.61 -22.81 17.54
N MET A 227 -28.29 -22.71 17.64
CA MET A 227 -27.57 -21.47 17.89
C MET A 227 -26.70 -21.17 16.68
N SER A 228 -26.94 -20.05 16.03
CA SER A 228 -26.16 -19.60 14.87
C SER A 228 -25.26 -18.45 15.26
N PHE A 229 -23.97 -18.58 14.99
CA PHE A 229 -22.96 -17.55 15.16
C PHE A 229 -22.51 -17.08 13.78
N SER A 230 -22.51 -15.77 13.56
CA SER A 230 -22.02 -15.18 12.32
C SER A 230 -21.16 -13.97 12.62
N MET A 231 -19.94 -13.98 12.10
CA MET A 231 -19.04 -12.83 12.11
C MET A 231 -18.91 -12.29 10.69
N SER A 232 -19.24 -11.01 10.53
CA SER A 232 -19.28 -10.37 9.22
C SER A 232 -18.58 -9.03 9.20
N SER A 233 -18.13 -8.62 8.00
CA SER A 233 -17.49 -7.31 7.76
C SER A 233 -16.31 -7.05 8.71
N MET A 234 -15.53 -8.11 8.97
CA MET A 234 -14.39 -8.05 9.89
C MET A 234 -13.23 -7.27 9.26
N ASN A 235 -12.65 -6.39 10.06
CA ASN A 235 -11.41 -5.70 9.75
C ASN A 235 -10.56 -5.66 11.03
N TYR A 236 -9.26 -5.53 10.87
CA TYR A 236 -8.32 -5.62 11.97
C TYR A 236 -7.39 -4.41 12.01
N SER A 237 -6.91 -4.11 13.21
CA SER A 237 -5.81 -3.18 13.44
C SER A 237 -4.48 -3.92 13.55
N GLN A 238 -4.53 -5.16 14.06
CA GLN A 238 -3.40 -6.07 14.14
C GLN A 238 -3.89 -7.51 13.98
N ILE A 239 -3.04 -8.32 13.37
CA ILE A 239 -3.24 -9.76 13.20
C ILE A 239 -1.90 -10.44 13.47
N ASN A 240 -1.91 -11.51 14.24
CA ASN A 240 -0.71 -12.27 14.58
C ASN A 240 -0.92 -13.74 14.22
N GLY A 241 0.15 -14.40 13.78
CA GLY A 241 0.11 -15.81 13.40
C GLY A 241 1.25 -16.19 12.47
N ASP A 242 1.19 -17.43 12.00
CA ASP A 242 1.97 -17.89 10.86
C ASP A 242 1.11 -17.74 9.59
N PHE A 243 1.46 -16.74 8.79
CA PHE A 243 0.76 -16.43 7.54
C PHE A 243 1.13 -17.35 6.38
N LYS A 244 2.02 -18.32 6.62
CA LYS A 244 2.61 -19.19 5.61
C LYS A 244 3.29 -18.35 4.52
N TYR A 245 3.75 -19.02 3.47
CA TYR A 245 4.38 -18.35 2.35
C TYR A 245 3.33 -17.56 1.57
N GLN A 246 3.47 -16.24 1.57
CA GLN A 246 2.67 -15.35 0.74
C GLN A 246 3.55 -14.71 -0.33
N HIS A 247 2.96 -14.46 -1.50
CA HIS A 247 3.66 -13.90 -2.64
C HIS A 247 2.77 -12.85 -3.28
N PHE A 248 3.31 -11.64 -3.44
CA PHE A 248 2.55 -10.53 -4.00
C PHE A 248 3.26 -9.97 -5.22
N ASP A 249 2.49 -9.25 -6.02
CA ASP A 249 2.95 -8.55 -7.20
C ASP A 249 2.58 -7.07 -7.03
N LEU A 250 3.61 -6.22 -6.85
CA LEU A 250 3.41 -4.77 -6.74
C LEU A 250 3.20 -4.09 -8.10
N GLY A 251 3.21 -4.86 -9.19
CA GLY A 251 2.89 -4.42 -10.53
C GLY A 251 4.12 -4.05 -11.35
N THR A 252 3.89 -3.19 -12.34
CA THR A 252 4.87 -2.77 -13.33
C THR A 252 5.00 -1.27 -13.31
N GLU A 253 6.24 -0.78 -13.33
CA GLU A 253 6.55 0.64 -13.42
C GLU A 253 7.41 0.94 -14.64
N GLU A 254 7.15 2.08 -15.26
CA GLU A 254 7.88 2.57 -16.42
C GLU A 254 8.52 3.92 -16.10
N THR A 255 9.81 4.07 -16.39
CA THR A 255 10.49 5.36 -16.34
C THR A 255 10.87 5.80 -17.74
N VAL A 256 10.27 6.90 -18.18
CA VAL A 256 10.55 7.51 -19.48
C VAL A 256 11.72 8.49 -19.36
N PHE A 257 12.72 8.35 -20.23
CA PHE A 257 13.88 9.24 -20.26
C PHE A 257 13.69 10.34 -21.30
N ASP A 258 13.18 11.50 -20.85
CA ASP A 258 12.90 12.65 -21.72
C ASP A 258 14.10 13.11 -22.55
N ILE A 259 15.32 12.98 -22.01
CA ILE A 259 16.55 13.41 -22.68
C ILE A 259 16.86 12.63 -23.96
N PHE A 260 16.34 11.39 -24.10
CA PHE A 260 16.55 10.53 -25.28
C PHE A 260 15.35 10.49 -26.23
N GLN A 261 14.28 11.24 -25.94
CA GLN A 261 13.07 11.21 -26.76
C GLN A 261 13.33 11.68 -28.19
N SER A 262 14.11 12.76 -28.30
CA SER A 262 14.45 13.42 -29.57
C SER A 262 15.83 13.06 -30.12
N SER A 263 16.54 12.09 -29.53
CA SER A 263 17.84 11.65 -30.07
C SER A 263 17.63 10.81 -31.33
N PHE A 264 18.11 11.32 -32.46
CA PHE A 264 18.16 10.62 -33.75
C PHE A 264 19.62 10.44 -34.18
N GLY A 265 20.13 9.21 -34.14
CA GLY A 265 21.50 8.88 -34.58
C GLY A 265 22.56 8.96 -33.48
N ALA A 266 23.79 8.51 -33.82
CA ALA A 266 24.90 8.23 -32.90
C ALA A 266 25.44 9.47 -32.18
N LEU A 267 24.75 9.88 -31.11
CA LEU A 267 25.32 10.69 -30.04
C LEU A 267 25.92 9.73 -29.01
N SER A 268 27.21 9.89 -28.71
CA SER A 268 27.83 9.19 -27.57
C SER A 268 27.38 9.89 -26.30
N PHE A 269 26.45 9.26 -25.58
CA PHE A 269 26.04 9.70 -24.25
C PHE A 269 26.68 8.78 -23.22
N GLN A 270 27.48 9.35 -22.34
CA GLN A 270 28.14 8.61 -21.27
C GLN A 270 27.61 9.10 -19.92
N LEU A 271 27.01 8.20 -19.15
CA LEU A 271 26.80 8.44 -17.73
C LEU A 271 28.11 8.20 -16.98
N THR A 272 28.52 9.18 -16.18
CA THR A 272 29.73 9.09 -15.35
C THR A 272 29.47 8.39 -14.02
N ASN A 273 28.26 8.49 -13.49
CA ASN A 273 27.86 7.86 -12.23
C ASN A 273 26.35 7.48 -12.24
N PRO A 274 25.95 6.50 -13.05
CA PRO A 274 24.57 6.01 -13.06
C PRO A 274 24.20 5.31 -11.75
N GLU A 275 23.04 5.65 -11.20
CA GLU A 275 22.50 5.04 -9.98
C GLU A 275 20.99 4.83 -10.12
N ILE A 276 20.50 3.65 -9.75
CA ILE A 276 19.10 3.40 -9.43
C ILE A 276 19.03 3.15 -7.93
N ARG A 277 18.17 3.91 -7.26
CA ARG A 277 17.92 3.77 -5.83
C ARG A 277 16.47 3.34 -5.63
N LEU A 278 16.30 2.25 -4.88
CA LEU A 278 15.01 1.78 -4.41
C LEU A 278 14.97 1.99 -2.90
N ASP A 279 14.17 2.97 -2.46
CA ASP A 279 13.93 3.23 -1.05
C ASP A 279 12.64 2.56 -0.61
N ILE A 280 12.76 1.64 0.34
CA ILE A 280 11.69 0.70 0.67
C ILE A 280 11.43 0.76 2.15
N THR A 281 10.16 0.98 2.50
CA THR A 281 9.72 1.09 3.88
C THR A 281 8.85 -0.11 4.23
N ASN A 282 9.32 -0.94 5.14
CA ASN A 282 8.60 -2.08 5.68
C ASN A 282 7.97 -1.71 7.03
N SER A 283 6.64 -1.81 7.11
CA SER A 283 5.86 -1.68 8.35
C SER A 283 5.25 -3.01 8.82
N PHE A 284 5.48 -4.09 8.08
CA PHE A 284 5.02 -5.42 8.46
C PHE A 284 5.87 -5.98 9.61
N GLY A 285 5.25 -6.77 10.48
CA GLY A 285 5.93 -7.42 11.61
C GLY A 285 6.81 -8.62 11.24
N PHE A 286 7.28 -8.69 9.99
CA PHE A 286 8.16 -9.73 9.46
C PHE A 286 9.13 -9.15 8.41
N ASP A 287 10.24 -9.84 8.21
CA ASP A 287 11.21 -9.48 7.18
C ASP A 287 10.60 -9.73 5.80
N VAL A 288 10.85 -8.82 4.86
CA VAL A 288 10.34 -8.93 3.48
C VAL A 288 11.49 -9.28 2.55
N TYR A 289 11.31 -10.36 1.80
CA TYR A 289 12.18 -10.74 0.70
C TYR A 289 11.62 -10.15 -0.57
N MET A 290 12.42 -9.41 -1.32
CA MET A 290 11.96 -8.85 -2.60
C MET A 290 12.82 -9.35 -3.74
N GLY A 291 12.18 -9.59 -4.86
CA GLY A 291 12.83 -9.84 -6.12
C GLY A 291 12.27 -8.94 -7.22
N MET A 292 12.98 -8.92 -8.33
CA MET A 292 12.54 -8.34 -9.58
C MET A 292 12.44 -9.46 -10.60
N ASP A 293 11.30 -9.61 -11.28
CA ASP A 293 11.12 -10.64 -12.31
C ASP A 293 11.72 -10.24 -13.65
N SER A 294 11.58 -8.96 -14.02
CA SER A 294 12.18 -8.42 -15.24
C SER A 294 12.58 -6.97 -15.07
N MET A 295 13.74 -6.62 -15.64
CA MET A 295 14.23 -5.26 -15.68
C MET A 295 15.02 -5.06 -16.97
N TYR A 296 14.57 -4.13 -17.81
CA TYR A 296 15.12 -3.97 -19.16
C TYR A 296 14.79 -2.60 -19.77
N TYR A 297 15.44 -2.30 -20.89
CA TYR A 297 15.24 -1.06 -21.65
C TYR A 297 14.45 -1.30 -22.92
N GLU A 298 13.64 -0.32 -23.32
CA GLU A 298 12.95 -0.29 -24.60
C GLU A 298 13.17 1.05 -25.35
N ASP A 299 12.92 1.03 -26.66
CA ASP A 299 12.71 2.24 -27.45
C ASP A 299 11.23 2.69 -27.44
N LEU A 300 10.91 3.82 -28.08
CA LEU A 300 9.54 4.36 -28.14
C LEU A 300 8.53 3.49 -28.91
N SER A 301 9.00 2.48 -29.63
CA SER A 301 8.13 1.52 -30.31
C SER A 301 7.84 0.28 -29.46
N GLY A 302 8.36 0.24 -28.22
CA GLY A 302 8.32 -0.93 -27.34
C GLY A 302 9.32 -2.01 -27.76
N SER A 303 10.35 -1.67 -28.53
CA SER A 303 11.36 -2.64 -28.95
C SER A 303 12.39 -2.83 -27.84
N PHE A 304 12.54 -4.08 -27.39
CA PHE A 304 13.57 -4.48 -26.44
C PHE A 304 14.97 -4.08 -26.91
N ILE A 305 15.73 -3.44 -26.03
CA ILE A 305 17.13 -3.05 -26.28
C ILE A 305 18.08 -4.04 -25.59
N ASP A 306 18.03 -4.12 -24.25
CA ASP A 306 18.83 -5.04 -23.45
C ASP A 306 18.28 -5.17 -22.02
N HIS A 307 18.74 -6.20 -21.31
CA HIS A 307 18.44 -6.44 -19.90
C HIS A 307 19.35 -5.61 -18.99
N ILE A 308 18.79 -5.22 -17.84
CA ILE A 308 19.59 -4.73 -16.71
C ILE A 308 19.99 -5.94 -15.86
N LEU A 309 21.29 -6.15 -15.74
CA LEU A 309 21.87 -7.22 -14.94
C LEU A 309 22.18 -6.70 -13.53
N TYR A 310 22.02 -7.55 -12.52
CA TYR A 310 22.30 -7.22 -11.12
C TYR A 310 23.04 -8.37 -10.43
N ASP A 311 23.94 -8.05 -9.51
CA ASP A 311 24.64 -9.03 -8.67
C ASP A 311 23.96 -9.17 -7.30
N SER A 312 22.95 -10.04 -7.23
CA SER A 312 22.28 -10.40 -5.96
C SER A 312 23.20 -10.98 -4.89
N THR A 313 24.34 -11.56 -5.30
CA THR A 313 25.22 -12.29 -4.39
C THR A 313 26.35 -11.43 -3.82
N SER A 314 26.56 -10.24 -4.38
CA SER A 314 27.74 -9.40 -4.10
C SER A 314 29.07 -10.15 -4.34
N GLN A 315 29.10 -11.09 -5.29
CA GLN A 315 30.29 -11.90 -5.66
C GLN A 315 30.87 -11.52 -7.03
N GLY A 316 30.40 -10.42 -7.62
CA GLY A 316 30.76 -9.93 -8.94
C GLY A 316 30.06 -10.67 -10.09
N ASN A 317 28.99 -11.40 -9.82
CA ASN A 317 28.26 -12.18 -10.83
C ASN A 317 26.98 -11.47 -11.24
N LEU A 318 27.06 -10.64 -12.29
CA LEU A 318 25.91 -9.98 -12.87
C LEU A 318 24.98 -11.00 -13.54
N GLN A 319 23.72 -11.03 -13.13
CA GLN A 319 22.71 -11.92 -13.68
C GLN A 319 21.49 -11.14 -14.16
N GLN A 320 20.85 -11.66 -15.20
CA GLN A 320 19.53 -11.20 -15.64
C GLN A 320 18.49 -11.57 -14.58
N ALA A 321 17.43 -10.76 -14.48
CA ALA A 321 16.25 -11.12 -13.71
C ALA A 321 15.66 -12.48 -14.17
N PRO A 322 15.08 -13.31 -13.26
CA PRO A 322 14.73 -12.96 -11.89
C PRO A 322 15.94 -12.89 -10.96
N PHE A 323 16.01 -11.82 -10.17
CA PHE A 323 17.07 -11.62 -9.18
C PHE A 323 16.48 -11.09 -7.86
N TYR A 324 17.19 -11.33 -6.76
CA TYR A 324 16.74 -10.97 -5.41
C TYR A 324 17.53 -9.80 -4.84
N PHE A 325 16.85 -9.01 -4.02
CA PHE A 325 17.45 -7.94 -3.26
C PHE A 325 17.84 -8.39 -1.85
N PRO A 326 18.74 -7.65 -1.17
CA PRO A 326 18.94 -7.80 0.26
C PRO A 326 17.60 -7.70 1.01
N VAL A 327 17.48 -8.47 2.10
CA VAL A 327 16.29 -8.49 2.97
C VAL A 327 15.94 -7.10 3.47
N VAL A 328 14.65 -6.77 3.45
CA VAL A 328 14.11 -5.58 4.12
C VAL A 328 13.63 -5.98 5.50
N ASN A 329 14.43 -5.64 6.51
CA ASN A 329 14.15 -6.05 7.87
C ASN A 329 12.81 -5.48 8.37
N GLN A 330 12.13 -6.25 9.21
CA GLN A 330 10.98 -5.82 9.99
C GLN A 330 11.31 -4.62 10.91
N PRO A 331 10.32 -3.83 11.35
CA PRO A 331 10.52 -2.81 12.36
C PRO A 331 10.86 -3.43 13.72
N SER A 332 11.59 -2.68 14.56
CA SER A 332 11.99 -3.15 15.89
C SER A 332 10.86 -3.20 16.91
N SER A 333 9.69 -2.66 16.58
CA SER A 333 8.50 -2.62 17.44
C SER A 333 7.22 -2.59 16.62
N PRO A 334 6.11 -3.15 17.14
CA PRO A 334 4.78 -3.03 16.51
C PRO A 334 4.41 -1.57 16.22
N GLY A 335 3.78 -1.33 15.07
CA GLY A 335 3.41 0.01 14.59
C GLY A 335 4.58 0.87 14.09
N GLY A 336 5.82 0.37 14.15
CA GLY A 336 7.00 1.04 13.61
C GLY A 336 7.21 0.81 12.12
N THR A 337 8.22 1.46 11.57
CA THR A 337 8.71 1.24 10.20
C THR A 337 10.21 0.98 10.20
N SER A 338 10.68 0.26 9.19
CA SER A 338 12.08 0.06 8.87
C SER A 338 12.30 0.45 7.42
N THR A 339 13.33 1.25 7.15
CA THR A 339 13.65 1.71 5.79
C THR A 339 14.97 1.11 5.33
N SER A 340 14.95 0.47 4.17
CA SER A 340 16.13 -0.02 3.46
C SER A 340 16.30 0.74 2.16
N SER A 341 17.55 1.02 1.78
CA SER A 341 17.89 1.63 0.49
C SER A 341 18.72 0.63 -0.29
N ILE A 342 18.19 0.16 -1.41
CA ILE A 342 18.90 -0.70 -2.36
C ILE A 342 19.43 0.19 -3.46
N VAL A 343 20.72 0.06 -3.75
CA VAL A 343 21.41 0.89 -4.74
C VAL A 343 22.00 -0.01 -5.81
N MET A 344 21.57 0.18 -7.05
CA MET A 344 22.21 -0.40 -8.24
C MET A 344 23.07 0.68 -8.91
N ASN A 345 24.34 0.37 -9.15
CA ASN A 345 25.29 1.25 -9.80
C ASN A 345 26.30 0.43 -10.62
N ALA A 346 27.26 1.10 -11.26
CA ALA A 346 28.27 0.46 -12.10
C ALA A 346 29.11 -0.64 -11.41
N SER A 347 29.11 -0.74 -10.08
CA SER A 347 29.84 -1.78 -9.35
C SER A 347 29.08 -3.09 -9.15
N ASN A 348 27.74 -3.06 -9.21
CA ASN A 348 26.88 -4.20 -8.92
C ASN A 348 25.74 -4.40 -9.94
N SER A 349 25.69 -3.60 -11.00
CA SER A 349 24.76 -3.75 -12.10
C SER A 349 25.39 -3.39 -13.46
N SER A 350 24.70 -3.67 -14.56
CA SER A 350 25.11 -3.28 -15.92
C SER A 350 24.60 -1.91 -16.36
N ILE A 351 24.16 -1.06 -15.42
CA ILE A 351 23.48 0.21 -15.74
C ILE A 351 24.37 1.20 -16.52
N ASP A 352 25.68 1.17 -16.31
CA ASP A 352 26.66 2.03 -16.98
C ASP A 352 26.96 1.58 -18.42
N GLN A 353 26.73 0.31 -18.73
CA GLN A 353 27.05 -0.28 -20.03
C GLN A 353 26.11 0.18 -21.15
N LEU A 354 24.95 0.77 -20.82
CA LEU A 354 23.80 0.71 -21.73
C LEU A 354 23.05 2.01 -22.00
N ILE A 355 23.61 3.16 -21.62
CA ILE A 355 23.11 4.46 -22.08
C ILE A 355 23.78 4.90 -23.41
N ASN A 356 24.86 4.23 -23.84
CA ASN A 356 25.38 4.40 -25.20
C ASN A 356 24.35 4.01 -26.28
N SER A 357 23.31 3.25 -25.91
CA SER A 357 22.19 2.85 -26.76
C SER A 357 21.07 3.90 -26.84
N THR A 358 21.16 5.00 -26.08
CA THR A 358 20.12 6.04 -25.95
C THR A 358 18.71 5.46 -25.67
N PRO A 359 18.55 4.68 -24.58
CA PRO A 359 17.27 4.04 -24.27
C PRO A 359 16.21 5.09 -23.97
N LYS A 360 14.96 4.84 -24.36
CA LYS A 360 13.89 5.83 -24.23
C LYS A 360 13.01 5.60 -23.00
N GLN A 361 12.94 4.35 -22.55
CA GLN A 361 12.29 3.97 -21.31
C GLN A 361 12.98 2.79 -20.63
N MET A 362 12.76 2.67 -19.33
CA MET A 362 13.13 1.53 -18.50
C MET A 362 11.85 0.92 -17.91
N ILE A 363 11.74 -0.40 -18.00
CA ILE A 363 10.60 -1.16 -17.47
C ILE A 363 11.06 -1.98 -16.26
N PHE A 364 10.30 -1.86 -15.18
CA PHE A 364 10.38 -2.67 -13.96
C PHE A 364 9.12 -3.54 -13.91
N LEU A 365 9.27 -4.86 -14.00
CA LEU A 365 8.14 -5.79 -14.00
C LEU A 365 8.16 -6.65 -12.72
N HIS A 366 7.03 -6.65 -12.01
CA HIS A 366 6.71 -7.49 -10.87
C HIS A 366 7.77 -7.43 -9.75
N LEU A 367 7.65 -6.43 -8.88
CA LEU A 367 8.36 -6.47 -7.59
C LEU A 367 7.63 -7.47 -6.70
N LEU A 368 8.34 -8.54 -6.34
CA LEU A 368 7.77 -9.71 -5.69
C LEU A 368 8.16 -9.77 -4.22
N PRO A 369 7.38 -9.15 -3.30
CA PRO A 369 7.57 -9.41 -1.89
C PRO A 369 7.06 -10.82 -1.56
N SER A 370 7.84 -11.53 -0.75
CA SER A 370 7.41 -12.74 -0.07
C SER A 370 7.77 -12.73 1.41
N ILE A 371 7.01 -13.52 2.16
CA ILE A 371 7.07 -13.61 3.63
C ILE A 371 7.36 -15.04 4.06
#